data_AF-A0A8H6D7X6-F1
#
_entry.id   AF-A0A8H6D7X6-F1
#
_cell.length_a   1.000
_cell.length_b   1.000
_cell.length_c   1.000
_cell.angle_alpha   90.00
_cell.angle_beta   90.00
_cell.angle_gamma   90.00
#
_symmetry.space_group_name_H-M   'P 1'
#
loop_
_entity.id
_entity.type
_entity.pdbx_description
1 polymer ?
#
loop_
_entity_poly.entity_id
_entity_poly.type
_entity_poly.pdbx_seq_one_letter_code
_entity_poly.pdbx_strand_id
1 'polypeptide(L)'
;MSVQTPGPLFPKYKGTRSWSLSHKSTLDAETGFFDTGLYYLQQNALTERIWIGNETAYTKDVLTADDTYVPEEARQALSTVLPKLFVNGWGPEVVSEIESIWSGIQGHTADGLPIVGKIPESLTGTTGDDGQWVAAGFNGYGMDKCWLTGEALVKMILGEDVSEWFPRAFLVTEERLQTKLTADQTLLKFAKIALPSGAKEVKS
;
A
#
# COMPACT_ATOMS: atom_id res chain seq x y z
N MET A 1 10.41 -1.45 -2.95
CA MET A 1 10.64 -2.81 -2.40
C MET A 1 12.06 -3.26 -2.69
N SER A 2 12.66 -4.10 -1.84
CA SER A 2 13.97 -4.71 -2.09
C SER A 2 14.09 -6.11 -1.50
N VAL A 3 14.99 -6.90 -2.09
CA VAL A 3 15.55 -8.13 -1.52
C VAL A 3 16.95 -7.84 -1.05
N GLN A 4 17.26 -8.18 0.19
CA GLN A 4 18.54 -7.86 0.82
C GLN A 4 19.18 -9.09 1.47
N THR A 5 20.51 -9.13 1.42
CA THR A 5 21.31 -10.10 2.17
C THR A 5 21.24 -9.74 3.66
N PRO A 6 20.83 -10.66 4.54
CA PRO A 6 20.88 -10.42 5.98
C PRO A 6 22.32 -10.18 6.44
N GLY A 7 22.50 -9.33 7.45
CA GLY A 7 23.80 -9.11 8.06
C GLY A 7 24.38 -10.41 8.62
N PRO A 8 25.71 -10.51 8.76
CA PRO A 8 26.40 -11.75 9.10
C PRO A 8 26.03 -12.32 10.47
N LEU A 9 25.48 -11.49 11.37
CA LEU A 9 25.04 -11.86 12.71
C LEU A 9 23.51 -11.98 12.81
N PHE A 10 22.77 -11.73 11.73
CA PHE A 10 21.31 -11.76 11.74
C PHE A 10 20.79 -13.21 11.85
N PRO A 11 19.92 -13.53 12.84
CA PRO A 11 19.47 -14.90 13.02
C PRO A 11 18.63 -15.45 11.87
N LYS A 12 18.68 -16.77 11.71
CA LYS A 12 17.83 -17.53 10.79
C LYS A 12 16.52 -17.86 11.49
N TYR A 13 15.47 -17.11 11.17
CA TYR A 13 14.12 -17.30 11.70
C TYR A 13 13.26 -18.23 10.85
N LYS A 14 13.74 -18.72 9.70
CA LYS A 14 13.03 -19.73 8.87
C LYS A 14 11.57 -19.32 8.56
N GLY A 15 11.33 -18.04 8.31
CA GLY A 15 10.00 -17.50 8.01
C GLY A 15 9.01 -17.48 9.18
N THR A 16 9.43 -17.73 10.42
CA THR A 16 8.53 -17.69 11.59
C THR A 16 8.27 -16.28 12.11
N ARG A 17 8.82 -15.25 11.46
CA ARG A 17 8.72 -13.85 11.88
C ARG A 17 8.56 -12.93 10.68
N SER A 18 7.71 -11.93 10.85
CA SER A 18 7.64 -10.71 10.07
C SER A 18 7.77 -9.51 11.01
N TRP A 19 8.16 -8.36 10.46
CA TRP A 19 8.30 -7.13 11.21
C TRP A 19 7.66 -5.99 10.44
N SER A 20 7.11 -5.05 11.18
CA SER A 20 6.70 -3.75 10.67
C SER A 20 7.27 -2.67 11.57
N LEU A 21 7.74 -1.59 10.96
CA LEU A 21 8.19 -0.38 11.65
C LEU A 21 7.31 0.77 11.16
N SER A 22 6.87 1.61 12.09
CA SER A 22 6.10 2.81 11.76
C SER A 22 6.74 4.04 12.38
N HIS A 23 6.84 5.12 11.61
CA HIS A 23 7.15 6.46 12.10
C HIS A 23 6.16 7.48 11.55
N LYS A 24 6.28 8.73 12.02
CA LYS A 24 5.46 9.83 11.53
C LYS A 24 5.73 10.06 10.03
N SER A 25 4.67 10.24 9.25
CA SER A 25 4.78 10.56 7.83
C SER A 25 5.44 11.93 7.64
N THR A 26 6.16 12.06 6.52
CA THR A 26 6.84 13.30 6.14
C THR A 26 6.54 13.65 4.69
N LEU A 27 6.56 14.95 4.40
CA LEU A 27 6.58 15.50 3.05
C LEU A 27 7.66 16.58 3.01
N ASP A 28 8.61 16.42 2.09
CA ASP A 28 9.52 17.49 1.73
C ASP A 28 8.81 18.43 0.75
N ALA A 29 8.61 19.69 1.15
CA ALA A 29 7.91 20.67 0.34
C ALA A 29 8.71 21.17 -0.86
N GLU A 30 10.03 21.05 -0.85
CA GLU A 30 10.92 21.46 -1.93
C GLU A 30 11.00 20.39 -3.01
N THR A 31 11.27 19.15 -2.60
CA THR A 31 11.42 18.02 -3.55
C THR A 31 10.08 17.37 -3.90
N GLY A 32 9.06 17.55 -3.06
CA GLY A 32 7.77 16.87 -3.17
C GLY A 32 7.84 15.39 -2.79
N PHE A 33 8.93 14.93 -2.17
CA PHE A 33 9.10 13.55 -1.71
C PHE A 33 8.30 13.30 -0.45
N PHE A 34 7.40 12.30 -0.49
CA PHE A 34 6.64 11.89 0.68
C PHE A 34 7.06 10.50 1.15
N ASP A 35 6.99 10.31 2.47
CA ASP A 35 7.20 9.05 3.17
C ASP A 35 6.02 8.82 4.10
N THR A 36 5.28 7.72 3.91
CA THR A 36 4.15 7.40 4.78
C THR A 36 4.59 6.87 6.15
N GLY A 37 5.86 6.51 6.28
CA GLY A 37 6.52 6.09 7.49
C GLY A 37 6.34 4.62 7.85
N LEU A 38 5.78 3.80 6.94
CA LEU A 38 5.63 2.37 7.14
C LEU A 38 6.76 1.60 6.44
N TYR A 39 7.43 0.73 7.18
CA TYR A 39 8.23 -0.36 6.64
C TYR A 39 7.58 -1.69 7.00
N TYR A 40 7.62 -2.63 6.07
CA TYR A 40 7.17 -4.00 6.26
C TYR A 40 8.22 -4.96 5.71
N LEU A 41 8.53 -6.00 6.46
CA LEU A 41 9.54 -6.97 6.06
C LEU A 41 9.28 -8.38 6.57
N GLN A 42 9.85 -9.33 5.85
CA GLN A 42 9.87 -10.75 6.22
C GLN A 42 11.20 -11.39 5.81
N GLN A 43 11.60 -12.43 6.53
CA GLN A 43 12.71 -13.28 6.11
C GLN A 43 12.16 -14.47 5.32
N ASN A 44 12.66 -14.66 4.10
CA ASN A 44 12.32 -15.83 3.29
C ASN A 44 12.79 -17.11 4.00
N ALA A 45 11.89 -18.08 4.16
CA ALA A 45 12.18 -19.31 4.89
C ALA A 45 13.23 -20.22 4.22
N LEU A 46 13.38 -20.10 2.90
CA LEU A 46 14.23 -20.96 2.08
C LEU A 46 15.58 -20.30 1.76
N THR A 47 15.54 -19.05 1.32
CA THR A 47 16.74 -18.32 0.87
C THR A 47 17.37 -17.46 1.96
N GLU A 48 16.68 -17.33 3.11
CA GLU A 48 17.07 -16.49 4.24
C GLU A 48 17.12 -14.98 3.93
N ARG A 49 16.85 -14.58 2.68
CA ARG A 49 16.83 -13.18 2.26
C ARG A 49 15.74 -12.40 2.94
N ILE A 50 16.00 -11.12 3.18
CA ILE A 50 15.02 -10.21 3.74
C ILE A 50 14.33 -9.47 2.60
N TRP A 51 13.01 -9.60 2.56
CA TRP A 51 12.15 -8.82 1.69
C TRP A 51 11.67 -7.64 2.50
N ILE A 52 11.93 -6.42 2.05
CA ILE A 52 11.54 -5.20 2.75
C ILE A 52 10.95 -4.16 1.80
N GLY A 53 9.88 -3.54 2.25
CA GLY A 53 9.19 -2.45 1.59
C GLY A 53 9.00 -1.26 2.49
N ASN A 54 8.81 -0.12 1.84
CA ASN A 54 8.26 1.09 2.38
C ASN A 54 7.30 1.71 1.35
N GLU A 55 6.62 2.79 1.73
CA GLU A 55 5.78 3.55 0.83
C GLU A 55 6.28 4.99 0.80
N THR A 56 7.06 5.26 -0.24
CA THR A 56 7.67 6.55 -0.54
C THR A 56 7.55 6.83 -2.03
N ALA A 57 7.24 8.06 -2.41
CA ALA A 57 7.29 8.50 -3.80
C ALA A 57 7.40 10.03 -3.87
N TYR A 58 7.68 10.58 -5.06
CA TYR A 58 7.44 12.00 -5.28
C TYR A 58 5.96 12.23 -5.56
N THR A 59 5.46 13.40 -5.18
CA THR A 59 4.06 13.79 -5.40
C THR A 59 3.67 13.72 -6.89
N LYS A 60 4.61 14.00 -7.80
CA LYS A 60 4.41 13.86 -9.26
C LYS A 60 4.17 12.41 -9.71
N ASP A 61 4.62 11.42 -8.94
CA ASP A 61 4.48 10.00 -9.27
C ASP A 61 3.20 9.38 -8.68
N VAL A 62 2.35 10.17 -8.01
CA VAL A 62 1.09 9.68 -7.44
C VAL A 62 0.06 9.33 -8.52
N LEU A 63 0.15 9.99 -9.69
CA LEU A 63 -0.78 9.81 -10.82
C LEU A 63 -0.04 9.33 -12.08
N THR A 64 0.79 8.30 -11.94
CA THR A 64 1.47 7.64 -13.06
C THR A 64 1.30 6.13 -12.99
N ALA A 65 1.50 5.47 -14.14
CA ALA A 65 1.65 4.02 -14.25
C ALA A 65 3.10 3.62 -14.55
N ASP A 66 4.03 4.58 -14.53
CA ASP A 66 5.46 4.35 -14.75
C ASP A 66 6.16 3.97 -13.43
N ASP A 67 6.52 2.69 -13.31
CA ASP A 67 7.35 2.12 -12.23
C ASP A 67 8.74 1.69 -12.74
N THR A 68 9.22 2.29 -13.83
CA THR A 68 10.51 1.91 -14.43
C THR A 68 11.72 2.39 -13.63
N TYR A 69 11.51 3.21 -12.59
CA TYR A 69 12.58 3.75 -11.76
C TYR A 69 12.29 3.67 -10.26
N VAL A 70 13.34 3.78 -9.45
CA VAL A 70 13.27 3.83 -7.99
C VAL A 70 13.89 5.15 -7.52
N PRO A 71 13.20 5.96 -6.70
CA PRO A 71 13.79 7.17 -6.11
C PRO A 71 15.06 6.87 -5.31
N GLU A 72 16.06 7.76 -5.36
CA GLU A 72 17.34 7.53 -4.69
C GLU A 72 17.19 7.57 -3.16
N GLU A 73 16.30 8.42 -2.66
CA GLU A 73 15.93 8.51 -1.25
C GLU A 73 15.32 7.19 -0.77
N ALA A 74 14.48 6.54 -1.59
CA ALA A 74 13.91 5.24 -1.28
C ALA A 74 14.99 4.15 -1.23
N ARG A 75 15.95 4.17 -2.16
CA ARG A 75 17.12 3.27 -2.15
C ARG A 75 17.95 3.47 -0.88
N GLN A 76 18.27 4.71 -0.53
CA GLN A 76 19.06 5.04 0.65
C GLN A 76 18.33 4.64 1.95
N ALA A 77 17.01 4.84 2.00
CA ALA A 77 16.20 4.47 3.15
C ALA A 77 16.19 2.94 3.33
N LEU A 78 15.91 2.20 2.25
CA LEU A 78 15.91 0.74 2.28
C LEU A 78 17.29 0.15 2.58
N SER A 79 18.38 0.75 2.10
CA SER A 79 19.73 0.22 2.37
C SER A 79 20.18 0.45 3.82
N THR A 80 19.67 1.47 4.50
CA THR A 80 20.12 1.83 5.86
C THR A 80 19.18 1.40 6.99
N VAL A 81 17.94 0.99 6.69
CA VAL A 81 16.94 0.69 7.72
C VAL A 81 17.23 -0.61 8.50
N LEU A 82 17.69 -1.68 7.84
CA LEU A 82 17.91 -2.97 8.51
C LEU A 82 19.00 -2.92 9.59
N PRO A 83 20.20 -2.32 9.35
CA PRO A 83 21.21 -2.19 10.40
C PRO A 83 20.75 -1.34 11.58
N LYS A 84 19.95 -0.30 11.33
CA LYS A 84 19.36 0.55 12.38
C LYS A 84 18.31 -0.21 13.21
N LEU A 85 17.51 -1.04 12.57
CA LEU A 85 16.44 -1.81 13.22
C LEU A 85 17.01 -3.01 13.99
N PHE A 86 18.00 -3.69 13.44
CA PHE A 86 18.59 -4.90 14.00
C PHE A 86 20.04 -4.65 14.44
N VAL A 87 20.18 -3.93 15.56
CA VAL A 87 21.48 -3.47 16.10
C VAL A 87 22.52 -4.58 16.29
N ASN A 88 22.09 -5.83 16.45
CA ASN A 88 22.99 -6.98 16.64
C ASN A 88 23.14 -7.84 15.36
N GLY A 89 22.50 -7.49 14.24
CA GLY A 89 22.47 -8.30 13.01
C GLY A 89 23.57 -7.97 12.01
N TRP A 90 24.02 -6.71 11.96
CA TRP A 90 24.96 -6.21 10.93
C TRP A 90 26.38 -5.93 11.45
N GLY A 91 26.64 -6.08 12.76
CA GLY A 91 27.95 -5.81 13.34
C GLY A 91 28.38 -4.35 13.09
N PRO A 92 29.56 -4.09 12.47
CA PRO A 92 30.00 -2.73 12.17
C PRO A 92 29.34 -2.13 10.90
N GLU A 93 28.60 -2.92 10.12
CA GLU A 93 28.00 -2.45 8.86
C GLU A 93 26.84 -1.50 9.12
N VAL A 94 26.81 -0.38 8.40
CA VAL A 94 25.76 0.65 8.50
C VAL A 94 24.82 0.67 7.30
N VAL A 95 25.12 -0.16 6.29
CA VAL A 95 24.34 -0.35 5.07
C VAL A 95 24.18 -1.84 4.81
N SER A 96 22.99 -2.24 4.40
CA SER A 96 22.65 -3.60 3.99
C SER A 96 22.83 -3.77 2.49
N GLU A 97 23.33 -4.94 2.10
CA GLU A 97 23.50 -5.31 0.69
C GLU A 97 22.14 -5.55 0.04
N ILE A 98 21.85 -4.77 -1.00
CA ILE A 98 20.63 -4.90 -1.82
C ILE A 98 20.94 -5.79 -3.02
N GLU A 99 20.32 -6.97 -3.10
CA GLU A 99 20.44 -7.87 -4.24
C GLU A 99 19.55 -7.40 -5.41
N SER A 100 18.33 -6.96 -5.07
CA SER A 100 17.34 -6.48 -6.04
C SER A 100 16.50 -5.37 -5.42
N ILE A 101 16.12 -4.39 -6.24
CA ILE A 101 15.26 -3.28 -5.84
C ILE A 101 14.33 -2.89 -6.99
N TRP A 102 13.08 -2.58 -6.66
CA TRP A 102 12.05 -2.18 -7.61
C TRP A 102 11.01 -1.26 -6.97
N SER A 103 10.33 -0.50 -7.79
CA SER A 103 9.10 0.22 -7.45
C SER A 103 7.90 -0.55 -8.01
N GLY A 104 6.69 -0.12 -7.69
CA GLY A 104 5.48 -0.75 -8.21
C GLY A 104 4.27 0.17 -8.07
N ILE A 105 3.32 0.00 -8.98
CA ILE A 105 2.09 0.79 -9.03
C ILE A 105 1.04 0.26 -8.05
N GLN A 106 0.37 1.18 -7.34
CA GLN A 106 -0.71 0.87 -6.42
C GLN A 106 -2.01 1.55 -6.83
N GLY A 107 -3.11 0.81 -6.75
CA GLY A 107 -4.45 1.38 -6.85
C GLY A 107 -4.90 1.94 -5.50
N HIS A 108 -5.05 3.26 -5.40
CA HIS A 108 -5.57 3.92 -4.22
C HIS A 108 -7.02 4.35 -4.39
N THR A 109 -7.75 4.33 -3.29
CA THR A 109 -9.12 4.85 -3.20
C THR A 109 -9.12 6.04 -2.26
N ALA A 110 -10.09 6.93 -2.44
CA ALA A 110 -10.17 8.18 -1.68
C ALA A 110 -10.35 7.93 -0.17
N ASP A 111 -11.09 6.89 0.19
CA ASP A 111 -11.38 6.52 1.58
C ASP A 111 -10.41 5.47 2.16
N GLY A 112 -9.43 5.01 1.37
CA GLY A 112 -8.43 4.05 1.82
C GLY A 112 -8.93 2.61 1.95
N LEU A 113 -10.13 2.30 1.47
CA LEU A 113 -10.71 0.95 1.50
C LEU A 113 -10.84 0.36 0.08
N PRO A 114 -10.68 -0.96 -0.11
CA PRO A 114 -10.97 -1.63 -1.38
C PRO A 114 -12.37 -1.31 -1.92
N ILE A 115 -12.53 -1.39 -3.24
CA ILE A 115 -13.82 -1.26 -3.93
C ILE A 115 -14.16 -2.62 -4.55
N VAL A 116 -15.21 -3.26 -4.04
CA VAL A 116 -15.56 -4.64 -4.35
C VAL A 116 -17.05 -4.79 -4.61
N GLY A 117 -17.46 -5.41 -5.72
CA GLY A 117 -18.86 -5.73 -5.99
C GLY A 117 -19.31 -5.34 -7.40
N LYS A 118 -20.63 -5.39 -7.60
CA LYS A 118 -21.27 -5.03 -8.88
C LYS A 118 -21.16 -3.52 -9.10
N ILE A 119 -20.74 -3.13 -10.30
CA ILE A 119 -20.73 -1.72 -10.71
C ILE A 119 -22.16 -1.32 -11.08
N PRO A 120 -22.70 -0.23 -10.53
CA PRO A 120 -24.01 0.28 -10.90
C PRO A 120 -24.06 0.72 -12.36
N GLU A 121 -25.18 0.48 -13.04
CA GLU A 121 -25.42 0.90 -14.44
C GLU A 121 -25.23 2.42 -14.62
N SER A 122 -25.49 3.22 -13.58
CA SER A 122 -25.26 4.67 -13.55
C SER A 122 -23.80 5.06 -13.83
N LEU A 123 -22.85 4.12 -13.65
CA LEU A 123 -21.41 4.33 -13.83
C LEU A 123 -20.81 3.59 -15.03
N THR A 124 -21.53 2.66 -15.66
CA THR A 124 -21.02 1.91 -16.82
C THR A 124 -21.10 2.73 -18.12
N GLY A 125 -21.85 3.82 -18.11
CA GLY A 125 -22.00 4.73 -19.25
C GLY A 125 -22.80 4.15 -20.41
N THR A 126 -23.33 2.93 -20.27
CA THR A 126 -24.08 2.20 -21.29
C THR A 126 -25.38 1.68 -20.68
N THR A 127 -26.52 2.14 -21.19
CA THR A 127 -27.82 1.63 -20.75
C THR A 127 -27.94 0.14 -21.04
N GLY A 128 -28.35 -0.63 -20.03
CA GLY A 128 -28.44 -2.09 -20.08
C GLY A 128 -27.13 -2.83 -19.81
N ASP A 129 -26.02 -2.14 -19.50
CA ASP A 129 -24.80 -2.80 -19.04
C ASP A 129 -24.80 -2.94 -17.51
N ASP A 130 -25.37 -4.06 -17.06
CA ASP A 130 -25.40 -4.47 -15.66
C ASP A 130 -24.49 -5.68 -15.39
N GLY A 131 -23.53 -5.95 -16.28
CA GLY A 131 -22.63 -7.10 -16.21
C GLY A 131 -21.28 -6.84 -15.55
N GLN A 132 -21.00 -5.60 -15.13
CA GLN A 132 -19.67 -5.20 -14.68
C GLN A 132 -19.46 -5.40 -13.17
N TRP A 133 -18.27 -5.90 -12.81
CA TRP A 133 -17.86 -6.18 -11.44
C TRP A 133 -16.44 -5.70 -11.20
N VAL A 134 -16.14 -5.30 -9.96
CA VAL A 134 -14.82 -4.78 -9.58
C VAL A 134 -14.33 -5.41 -8.28
N ALA A 135 -13.03 -5.65 -8.21
CA ALA A 135 -12.27 -5.86 -6.98
C ALA A 135 -10.92 -5.16 -7.14
N ALA A 136 -10.85 -3.90 -6.71
CA ALA A 136 -9.71 -3.03 -6.97
C ALA A 136 -9.44 -2.06 -5.81
N GLY A 137 -8.38 -1.27 -5.95
CA GLY A 137 -8.10 -0.19 -5.01
C GLY A 137 -7.66 -0.69 -3.64
N PHE A 138 -6.77 -1.69 -3.59
CA PHE A 138 -6.34 -2.31 -2.33
C PHE A 138 -5.41 -1.44 -1.48
N ASN A 139 -5.03 -0.23 -1.93
CA ASN A 139 -4.25 0.74 -1.16
C ASN A 139 -2.93 0.17 -0.58
N GLY A 140 -2.22 -0.66 -1.35
CA GLY A 140 -0.97 -1.29 -0.91
C GLY A 140 -1.16 -2.58 -0.08
N TYR A 141 -2.39 -2.94 0.27
CA TYR A 141 -2.74 -4.14 1.04
C TYR A 141 -3.36 -5.24 0.16
N GLY A 142 -2.84 -5.41 -1.05
CA GLY A 142 -3.34 -6.43 -1.97
C GLY A 142 -2.99 -7.85 -1.52
N MET A 143 -1.79 -8.04 -0.97
CA MET A 143 -1.27 -9.36 -0.58
C MET A 143 -2.11 -10.06 0.49
N ASP A 144 -2.67 -9.31 1.45
CA ASP A 144 -3.53 -9.84 2.51
C ASP A 144 -5.01 -9.86 2.12
N LYS A 145 -5.46 -8.94 1.25
CA LYS A 145 -6.91 -8.77 0.96
C LYS A 145 -7.39 -9.48 -0.30
N CYS A 146 -6.57 -9.58 -1.35
CA CYS A 146 -7.02 -10.00 -2.67
C CYS A 146 -7.62 -11.41 -2.71
N TRP A 147 -7.06 -12.36 -1.93
CA TRP A 147 -7.48 -13.75 -1.99
C TRP A 147 -8.96 -13.95 -1.61
N LEU A 148 -9.33 -13.57 -0.38
CA LEU A 148 -10.71 -13.68 0.09
C LEU A 148 -11.64 -12.67 -0.57
N THR A 149 -11.12 -11.54 -1.06
CA THR A 149 -11.89 -10.60 -1.87
C THR A 149 -12.31 -11.22 -3.21
N GLY A 150 -11.42 -11.97 -3.86
CA GLY A 150 -11.74 -12.68 -5.10
C GLY A 150 -12.82 -13.74 -4.88
N GLU A 151 -12.70 -14.51 -3.80
CA GLU A 151 -13.73 -15.49 -3.41
C GLU A 151 -15.08 -14.80 -3.14
N ALA A 152 -15.09 -13.71 -2.38
CA ALA A 152 -16.29 -12.94 -2.10
C ALA A 152 -16.95 -12.42 -3.38
N LEU A 153 -16.14 -11.88 -4.31
CA LEU A 153 -16.64 -11.34 -5.57
C LEU A 153 -17.32 -12.41 -6.41
N VAL A 154 -16.70 -13.59 -6.54
CA VAL A 154 -17.29 -14.71 -7.30
C VAL A 154 -18.59 -15.20 -6.67
N LYS A 155 -18.64 -15.33 -5.33
CA LYS A 155 -19.86 -15.69 -4.61
C LYS A 155 -20.99 -14.68 -4.84
N MET A 156 -20.69 -13.37 -4.79
CA MET A 156 -21.66 -12.33 -5.12
C MET A 156 -22.16 -12.43 -6.58
N ILE A 157 -21.27 -12.74 -7.54
CA ILE A 157 -21.65 -12.97 -8.95
C ILE A 157 -22.62 -14.15 -9.09
N LEU A 158 -22.44 -15.20 -8.30
CA LEU A 158 -23.33 -16.38 -8.26
C LEU A 158 -24.64 -16.13 -7.49
N GLY A 159 -24.84 -14.94 -6.91
CA GLY A 159 -26.01 -14.60 -6.10
C GLY A 159 -25.97 -15.15 -4.67
N GLU A 160 -24.79 -15.55 -4.19
CA GLU A 160 -24.59 -16.00 -2.81
C GLU A 160 -24.38 -14.82 -1.86
N ASP A 161 -24.85 -14.96 -0.62
CA ASP A 161 -24.65 -13.97 0.44
C ASP A 161 -23.28 -14.15 1.12
N VAL A 162 -22.51 -13.07 1.20
CA VAL A 162 -21.20 -13.00 1.86
C VAL A 162 -21.20 -12.06 3.06
N SER A 163 -22.34 -11.48 3.42
CA SER A 163 -22.47 -10.41 4.42
C SER A 163 -22.06 -10.82 5.83
N GLU A 164 -22.06 -12.12 6.14
CA GLU A 164 -21.66 -12.65 7.45
C GLU A 164 -20.16 -12.44 7.73
N TRP A 165 -19.31 -12.54 6.70
CA TRP A 165 -17.86 -12.58 6.87
C TRP A 165 -17.12 -11.52 6.03
N PHE A 166 -17.72 -11.04 4.93
CA PHE A 166 -17.08 -10.08 4.07
C PHE A 166 -17.32 -8.64 4.55
N PRO A 167 -16.28 -7.78 4.62
CA PRO A 167 -16.45 -6.42 5.12
C PRO A 167 -17.39 -5.58 4.26
N ARG A 168 -18.55 -5.22 4.82
CA ARG A 168 -19.53 -4.34 4.15
C ARG A 168 -18.94 -3.01 3.69
N ALA A 169 -17.92 -2.51 4.39
CA ALA A 169 -17.25 -1.26 4.02
C ALA A 169 -16.44 -1.33 2.71
N PHE A 170 -16.15 -2.55 2.20
CA PHE A 170 -15.47 -2.73 0.91
C PHE A 170 -16.45 -2.72 -0.25
N LEU A 171 -17.75 -2.90 0.03
CA LEU A 171 -18.76 -3.03 -1.01
C LEU A 171 -18.93 -1.72 -1.79
N VAL A 172 -19.20 -1.87 -3.08
CA VAL A 172 -19.69 -0.78 -3.93
C VAL A 172 -21.12 -0.45 -3.50
N THR A 173 -21.37 0.82 -3.18
CA THR A 173 -22.70 1.36 -2.92
C THR A 173 -22.82 2.77 -3.48
N GLU A 174 -24.03 3.19 -3.86
CA GLU A 174 -24.22 4.50 -4.47
C GLU A 174 -23.83 5.63 -3.52
N GLU A 175 -24.15 5.45 -2.24
CA GLU A 175 -23.75 6.37 -1.18
C GLU A 175 -22.22 6.52 -1.11
N ARG A 176 -21.48 5.41 -1.14
CA ARG A 176 -20.01 5.44 -1.06
C ARG A 176 -19.41 6.10 -2.31
N LEU A 177 -19.96 5.79 -3.49
CA LEU A 177 -19.54 6.39 -4.75
C LEU A 177 -19.77 7.91 -4.76
N GLN A 178 -20.93 8.37 -4.29
CA GLN A 178 -21.31 9.78 -4.31
C GLN A 178 -20.66 10.61 -3.20
N THR A 179 -20.32 10.01 -2.06
CA THR A 179 -19.87 10.76 -0.88
C THR A 179 -18.42 10.51 -0.48
N LYS A 180 -17.88 9.31 -0.74
CA LYS A 180 -16.55 8.89 -0.28
C LYS A 180 -15.55 8.76 -1.43
N LEU A 181 -15.97 8.27 -2.59
CA LEU A 181 -15.09 7.98 -3.72
C LEU A 181 -15.09 9.10 -4.76
N THR A 182 -14.98 10.35 -4.30
CA THR A 182 -15.00 11.53 -5.16
C THR A 182 -13.60 12.09 -5.42
N ALA A 183 -13.46 12.92 -6.45
CA ALA A 183 -12.22 13.63 -6.73
C ALA A 183 -11.80 14.51 -5.54
N ASP A 184 -12.75 15.22 -4.92
CA ASP A 184 -12.49 16.07 -3.75
C ASP A 184 -11.97 15.27 -2.56
N GLN A 185 -12.57 14.11 -2.26
CA GLN A 185 -12.06 13.24 -1.19
C GLN A 185 -10.65 12.70 -1.50
N THR A 186 -10.37 12.44 -2.78
CA THR A 186 -9.04 11.98 -3.22
C THR A 186 -8.01 13.08 -3.01
N LEU A 187 -8.32 14.31 -3.41
CA LEU A 187 -7.46 15.48 -3.19
C LEU A 187 -7.24 15.72 -1.69
N LEU A 188 -8.29 15.63 -0.87
CA LEU A 188 -8.20 15.79 0.58
C LEU A 188 -7.30 14.72 1.22
N LYS A 189 -7.35 13.46 0.76
CA LYS A 189 -6.48 12.38 1.23
C LYS A 189 -5.01 12.75 1.04
N PHE A 190 -4.62 13.11 -0.17
CA PHE A 190 -3.21 13.46 -0.47
C PHE A 190 -2.79 14.79 0.17
N ALA A 191 -3.69 15.77 0.26
CA ALA A 191 -3.43 17.02 0.97
C ALA A 191 -3.16 16.81 2.47
N LYS A 192 -3.78 15.81 3.10
CA LYS A 192 -3.50 15.46 4.51
C LYS A 192 -2.11 14.86 4.71
N ILE A 193 -1.53 14.20 3.70
CA ILE A 193 -0.15 13.69 3.75
C ILE A 193 0.83 14.87 3.91
N ALA A 194 0.54 16.01 3.27
CA ALA A 194 1.31 17.24 3.37
C ALA A 194 1.21 17.96 4.73
N LEU A 195 0.31 17.53 5.61
CA LEU A 195 0.01 18.20 6.89
C LEU A 195 0.17 17.22 8.06
N PRO A 196 1.39 16.77 8.38
CA PRO A 196 1.60 15.78 9.41
C PRO A 196 1.42 16.43 10.79
N SER A 197 0.20 16.29 11.35
CA SER A 197 -0.28 16.85 12.63
C SER A 197 -0.03 18.36 12.83
N GLY A 198 -1.00 19.18 12.40
CA GLY A 198 -0.99 20.63 12.66
C GLY A 198 -2.01 21.46 11.87
N ALA A 199 -2.58 20.94 10.78
CA ALA A 199 -3.66 21.64 10.09
C ALA A 199 -4.97 21.52 10.87
N LYS A 200 -5.45 22.65 11.40
CA LYS A 200 -6.81 22.75 11.91
C LYS A 200 -7.77 22.30 10.81
N GLU A 201 -8.68 21.39 11.12
CA GLU A 201 -9.87 21.17 10.31
C GLU A 201 -10.56 22.52 10.15
N VAL A 202 -10.56 23.06 8.93
CA VAL A 202 -11.47 24.15 8.59
C VAL A 202 -12.84 23.50 8.51
N LYS A 203 -13.61 23.62 9.59
CA LYS A 203 -15.02 23.27 9.59
C LYS A 203 -15.71 24.18 8.57
N SER A 204 -16.21 23.60 7.48
CA SER A 204 -17.25 24.20 6.65
C SER A 204 -18.59 24.11 7.38
#